data_AF-A0A6V7U249-F1
#
_entry.id   AF-A0A6V7U249-F1
#
_cell.length_a   1.000
_cell.length_b   1.000
_cell.length_c   1.000
_cell.angle_alpha   90.00
_cell.angle_beta   90.00
_cell.angle_gamma   90.00
#
_symmetry.space_group_name_H-M   'P 1'
#
loop_
_entity.id
_entity.type
_entity.pdbx_description
1 polymer ?
#
loop_
_entity_poly.entity_id
_entity_poly.type
_entity_poly.pdbx_seq_one_letter_code
_entity_poly.pdbx_strand_id
1 'polypeptide(L)'
;MNLREFISNDPKLNNQFPEEDKLGKEKPKILGIPWNIEMDEIFIDFSVENKQEKITKRNVLRQMASIFDPLGLAVPSLLDAKLFFQSLWEAKKGWDESLEAGEIEKWQEITKVWKIPPIEIERRITITGGIYQLHVFSDASKNAYAACVYLRTEFNDKIMSFLVYARSRLRPKKMPISIPRMELLGVLIGTRAIKFVEEQIRIVISEKYLWCDSKPVLFWIKTGKIDEKFVENRVREIKKNTGLKIGYIQTEDNPADLGTRGCTPEDLRNSTKWWNGPGWIKEPPEYWPNELNFVNEPDLIDEDKPSETVLLTEVKDRDEFIEFSHWNNWHKLVLCISLVIKFTKIWMRKCNFKNSGELLELFDTKSIIRPQETRRTEKIYL
;
A
#
# COMPACT_ATOMS: atom_id res chain seq x y z
N MET A 1 -21.00 -21.61 -24.34
CA MET A 1 -19.86 -22.54 -24.20
C MET A 1 -20.45 -23.93 -24.25
N ASN A 2 -20.25 -24.65 -25.35
CA ASN A 2 -20.63 -26.05 -25.42
C ASN A 2 -19.63 -26.79 -24.52
N LEU A 3 -20.08 -27.41 -23.42
CA LEU A 3 -19.19 -28.08 -22.45
C LEU A 3 -18.46 -29.31 -23.02
N ARG A 4 -18.60 -29.56 -24.33
CA ARG A 4 -18.12 -30.73 -25.06
C ARG A 4 -17.01 -30.41 -26.07
N GLU A 5 -16.61 -29.14 -26.17
CA GLU A 5 -15.54 -28.73 -27.07
C GLU A 5 -14.19 -28.73 -26.34
N PHE A 6 -13.23 -29.46 -26.88
CA PHE A 6 -11.89 -29.65 -26.34
C PHE A 6 -10.86 -29.06 -27.30
N ILE A 7 -9.83 -28.45 -26.71
CA ILE A 7 -8.67 -27.94 -27.41
C ILE A 7 -7.52 -27.79 -26.42
N SER A 8 -6.31 -28.04 -26.88
CA SER A 8 -5.07 -27.99 -26.12
C SER A 8 -4.00 -27.20 -26.89
N ASN A 9 -2.99 -26.74 -26.18
CA ASN A 9 -1.77 -26.17 -26.76
C ASN A 9 -0.80 -27.25 -27.28
N ASP A 10 -1.09 -28.53 -27.06
CA ASP A 10 -0.33 -29.66 -27.63
C ASP A 10 -1.02 -30.19 -28.90
N PRO A 11 -0.40 -30.04 -30.10
CA PRO A 11 -0.94 -30.57 -31.35
C PRO A 11 -1.15 -32.09 -31.33
N LYS A 12 -0.31 -32.84 -30.60
CA LYS A 12 -0.43 -34.30 -30.50
C LYS A 12 -1.67 -34.69 -29.71
N LEU A 13 -1.99 -33.96 -28.64
CA LEU A 13 -3.20 -34.18 -27.86
C LEU A 13 -4.44 -33.80 -28.66
N ASN A 14 -4.39 -32.70 -29.41
CA ASN A 14 -5.50 -32.28 -30.28
C ASN A 14 -5.87 -33.32 -31.34
N ASN A 15 -4.89 -34.07 -31.86
CA ASN A 15 -5.14 -35.14 -32.82
C ASN A 15 -5.88 -36.35 -32.23
N GLN A 16 -5.98 -36.45 -30.90
CA GLN A 16 -6.70 -37.53 -30.23
C GLN A 16 -8.19 -37.21 -30.00
N PHE A 17 -8.59 -35.94 -30.14
CA PHE A 17 -9.99 -35.55 -29.99
C PHE A 17 -10.79 -35.86 -31.26
N PRO A 18 -12.02 -36.40 -31.15
CA PRO A 18 -12.96 -36.50 -32.26
C PRO A 18 -13.22 -35.12 -32.89
N GLU A 19 -13.41 -35.05 -34.22
CA GLU A 19 -13.63 -33.77 -34.91
C GLU A 19 -14.89 -33.06 -34.42
N GLU A 20 -15.96 -33.79 -34.08
CA GLU A 20 -17.18 -33.20 -33.50
C GLU A 20 -16.99 -32.55 -32.12
N ASP A 21 -15.92 -32.93 -31.42
CA ASP A 21 -15.60 -32.50 -30.07
C ASP A 21 -14.48 -31.45 -30.05
N LYS A 22 -13.93 -31.04 -31.20
CA LYS A 22 -12.90 -30.00 -31.28
C LYS A 22 -13.52 -28.61 -31.20
N LEU A 23 -12.87 -27.70 -30.48
CA LEU A 23 -13.24 -26.29 -30.51
C LEU A 23 -13.12 -25.76 -31.95
N GLY A 24 -14.20 -25.13 -32.45
CA GLY A 24 -14.22 -24.49 -33.76
C GLY A 24 -13.29 -23.27 -33.87
N LYS A 25 -13.38 -22.53 -34.98
CA LYS A 25 -12.55 -21.34 -35.28
C LYS A 25 -12.77 -20.12 -34.35
N GLU A 26 -13.55 -20.25 -33.28
CA GLU A 26 -13.80 -19.16 -32.35
C GLU A 26 -12.59 -18.93 -31.44
N LYS A 27 -12.27 -17.66 -31.15
CA LYS A 27 -11.22 -17.32 -30.19
C LYS A 27 -11.66 -17.75 -28.78
N PRO A 28 -10.98 -18.71 -28.15
CA PRO A 28 -11.39 -19.22 -26.86
C PRO A 28 -11.28 -18.15 -25.78
N LYS A 29 -12.14 -18.27 -24.78
CA LYS A 29 -12.09 -17.47 -23.55
C LYS A 29 -12.06 -18.38 -22.34
N ILE A 30 -11.27 -18.01 -21.35
CA ILE A 30 -11.25 -18.63 -20.03
C ILE A 30 -11.83 -17.65 -19.02
N LEU A 31 -12.97 -18.01 -18.41
CA LEU A 31 -13.69 -17.16 -17.44
C LEU A 31 -13.95 -15.71 -17.94
N GLY A 32 -14.14 -15.54 -19.25
CA GLY A 32 -14.37 -14.23 -19.88
C GLY A 32 -13.12 -13.52 -20.40
N ILE A 33 -11.91 -14.02 -20.08
CA ILE A 33 -10.63 -13.48 -20.55
C ILE A 33 -10.25 -14.16 -21.89
N PRO A 34 -9.87 -13.41 -22.94
CA PRO A 34 -9.36 -14.00 -24.18
C PRO A 34 -8.11 -14.83 -23.92
N TRP A 35 -8.02 -16.01 -24.55
CA TRP A 35 -6.90 -16.94 -24.40
C TRP A 35 -6.36 -17.35 -25.77
N ASN A 36 -5.06 -17.21 -25.98
CA ASN A 36 -4.34 -17.80 -27.10
C ASN A 36 -3.82 -19.15 -26.65
N ILE A 37 -4.38 -20.21 -27.22
CA ILE A 37 -4.01 -21.57 -26.87
C ILE A 37 -2.63 -21.92 -27.41
N GLU A 38 -2.30 -21.52 -28.64
CA GLU A 38 -1.03 -21.89 -29.28
C GLU A 38 0.18 -21.37 -28.49
N MET A 39 0.10 -20.12 -28.02
CA MET A 39 1.16 -19.48 -27.22
C MET A 39 0.99 -19.66 -25.71
N ASP A 40 -0.17 -20.16 -25.26
CA ASP A 40 -0.56 -20.25 -23.85
C ASP A 40 -0.58 -18.90 -23.10
N GLU A 41 -1.18 -17.89 -23.72
CA GLU A 41 -1.21 -16.50 -23.25
C GLU A 41 -2.64 -16.01 -23.03
N ILE A 42 -2.87 -15.30 -21.92
CA ILE A 42 -4.11 -14.56 -21.70
C ILE A 42 -3.92 -13.09 -22.06
N PHE A 43 -5.01 -12.42 -22.44
CA PHE A 43 -4.95 -11.01 -22.85
C PHE A 43 -5.78 -10.09 -21.99
N ILE A 44 -5.26 -8.88 -21.75
CA ILE A 44 -6.03 -7.75 -21.23
C ILE A 44 -6.21 -6.75 -22.35
N ASP A 45 -7.47 -6.54 -22.74
CA ASP A 45 -7.83 -5.64 -23.83
C ASP A 45 -8.33 -4.30 -23.29
N PHE A 46 -7.59 -3.23 -23.63
CA PHE A 46 -7.94 -1.85 -23.32
C PHE A 46 -8.74 -1.19 -24.46
N SER A 47 -8.76 -1.77 -25.67
CA SER A 47 -9.25 -1.16 -26.91
C SER A 47 -10.78 -1.06 -27.02
N VAL A 48 -11.48 -0.90 -25.89
CA VAL A 48 -12.93 -0.82 -25.87
C VAL A 48 -13.40 0.56 -26.31
N GLU A 49 -13.91 0.63 -27.53
CA GLU A 49 -14.52 1.83 -28.08
C GLU A 49 -15.85 2.17 -27.38
N ASN A 50 -15.98 3.43 -26.94
CA ASN A 50 -17.28 3.96 -26.56
C ASN A 50 -18.06 4.36 -27.80
N LYS A 51 -18.97 3.49 -28.25
CA LYS A 51 -19.84 3.75 -29.41
C LYS A 51 -21.03 4.68 -29.11
N GLN A 52 -21.08 5.27 -27.91
CA GLN A 52 -22.20 6.11 -27.49
C GLN A 52 -21.96 7.57 -27.89
N GLU A 53 -22.98 8.23 -28.44
CA GLU A 53 -22.94 9.65 -28.79
C GLU A 53 -22.81 10.56 -27.55
N LYS A 54 -23.32 10.13 -26.39
CA LYS A 54 -23.27 10.88 -25.13
C LYS A 54 -22.38 10.20 -24.12
N ILE A 55 -21.45 10.97 -23.55
CA ILE A 55 -20.65 10.52 -22.41
C ILE A 55 -21.40 10.88 -21.13
N THR A 56 -21.79 9.84 -20.39
CA THR A 56 -22.46 9.94 -19.09
C THR A 56 -21.63 9.19 -18.05
N LYS A 57 -21.89 9.44 -16.76
CA LYS A 57 -21.27 8.70 -15.67
C LYS A 57 -21.47 7.18 -15.80
N ARG A 58 -22.65 6.72 -16.26
CA ARG A 58 -22.92 5.30 -16.53
C ARG A 58 -22.02 4.76 -17.65
N ASN A 59 -21.84 5.51 -18.74
CA ASN A 59 -21.03 5.09 -19.88
C ASN A 59 -19.53 5.03 -19.52
N VAL A 60 -19.03 5.98 -18.72
CA VAL A 60 -17.67 5.94 -18.15
C VAL A 60 -17.45 4.66 -17.34
N LEU A 61 -18.36 4.34 -16.41
CA LEU A 61 -18.27 3.11 -15.62
C LEU A 61 -18.30 1.87 -16.51
N ARG A 62 -19.20 1.84 -17.50
CA ARG A 62 -19.33 0.72 -18.44
C ARG A 62 -18.05 0.47 -19.22
N GLN A 63 -17.43 1.53 -19.75
CA GLN A 63 -16.20 1.44 -20.52
C GLN A 63 -14.99 1.07 -19.65
N MET A 64 -14.92 1.57 -18.41
CA MET A 64 -13.91 1.12 -17.45
C MET A 64 -14.10 -0.36 -17.09
N ALA A 65 -15.34 -0.79 -16.84
CA ALA A 65 -15.66 -2.17 -16.44
C ALA A 65 -15.54 -3.19 -17.57
N SER A 66 -15.57 -2.76 -18.84
CA SER A 66 -15.33 -3.65 -19.97
C SER A 66 -13.88 -4.12 -20.09
N ILE A 67 -12.94 -3.42 -19.44
CA ILE A 67 -11.57 -3.91 -19.24
C ILE A 67 -11.65 -4.95 -18.13
N PHE A 68 -11.92 -6.20 -18.51
CA PHE A 68 -12.16 -7.28 -17.58
C PHE A 68 -10.84 -7.78 -16.98
N ASP A 69 -10.52 -7.33 -15.77
CA ASP A 69 -9.31 -7.67 -15.03
C ASP A 69 -9.63 -8.20 -13.62
N PRO A 70 -10.00 -9.49 -13.49
CA PRO A 70 -10.39 -10.07 -12.20
C PRO A 70 -9.21 -10.25 -11.22
N LEU A 71 -7.97 -10.30 -11.74
CA LEU A 71 -6.75 -10.49 -10.95
C LEU A 71 -6.06 -9.17 -10.58
N GLY A 72 -6.50 -8.05 -11.13
CA GLY A 72 -5.94 -6.73 -10.89
C GLY A 72 -4.59 -6.49 -11.60
N LEU A 73 -4.27 -7.26 -12.64
CA LEU A 73 -2.99 -7.15 -13.35
C LEU A 73 -2.84 -5.81 -14.08
N ALA A 74 -3.95 -5.15 -14.41
CA ALA A 74 -4.01 -3.83 -15.06
C ALA A 74 -4.23 -2.68 -14.06
N VAL A 75 -4.08 -2.93 -12.76
CA VAL A 75 -4.27 -1.93 -11.69
C VAL A 75 -3.61 -0.56 -11.98
N PRO A 76 -2.34 -0.46 -12.43
CA PRO A 76 -1.67 0.80 -12.70
C PRO A 76 -2.41 1.64 -13.76
N SER A 77 -2.75 1.04 -14.91
CA SER A 77 -3.35 1.76 -16.03
C SER A 77 -4.83 2.08 -15.86
N LEU A 78 -5.47 1.51 -14.85
CA LEU A 78 -6.85 1.83 -14.48
C LEU A 78 -6.96 2.92 -13.41
N LEU A 79 -5.84 3.41 -12.86
CA LEU A 79 -5.87 4.37 -11.76
C LEU A 79 -6.54 5.70 -12.16
N ASP A 80 -6.13 6.29 -13.28
CA ASP A 80 -6.66 7.58 -13.74
C ASP A 80 -8.16 7.50 -14.05
N ALA A 81 -8.61 6.41 -14.67
CA ALA A 81 -10.02 6.15 -14.89
C ALA A 81 -10.82 6.05 -13.58
N LYS A 82 -10.26 5.35 -12.57
CA LYS A 82 -10.88 5.25 -11.24
C LYS A 82 -10.93 6.62 -10.55
N LEU A 83 -9.88 7.42 -10.64
CA LEU A 83 -9.82 8.78 -10.06
C LEU A 83 -10.82 9.72 -10.74
N PHE A 84 -10.90 9.68 -12.07
CA PHE A 84 -11.89 10.43 -12.82
C PHE A 84 -13.32 10.04 -12.43
N PHE A 85 -13.61 8.74 -12.36
CA PHE A 85 -14.91 8.27 -11.91
C PHE A 85 -15.23 8.71 -10.48
N GLN A 86 -14.23 8.70 -9.58
CA GLN A 86 -14.37 9.26 -8.23
C GLN A 86 -14.72 10.76 -8.25
N SER A 87 -14.12 11.56 -9.14
CA SER A 87 -14.47 12.99 -9.25
C SER A 87 -15.91 13.22 -9.72
N LEU A 88 -16.44 12.38 -10.63
CA LEU A 88 -17.85 12.46 -11.04
C LEU A 88 -18.81 12.13 -9.88
N TRP A 89 -18.38 11.26 -8.96
CA TRP A 89 -19.12 11.00 -7.72
C TRP A 89 -19.09 12.19 -6.76
N GLU A 90 -17.95 12.84 -6.62
CA GLU A 90 -17.80 14.03 -5.77
C GLU A 90 -18.62 15.21 -6.29
N ALA A 91 -18.66 15.39 -7.61
CA ALA A 91 -19.49 16.38 -8.30
C ALA A 91 -21.00 16.04 -8.27
N LYS A 92 -21.39 14.91 -7.66
CA LYS A 92 -22.78 14.43 -7.56
C LYS A 92 -23.49 14.28 -8.91
N LYS A 93 -22.74 13.96 -9.97
CA LYS A 93 -23.29 13.74 -11.31
C LYS A 93 -24.29 12.58 -11.31
N GLY A 94 -25.41 12.78 -11.99
CA GLY A 94 -26.43 11.77 -12.25
C GLY A 94 -25.88 10.63 -13.13
N TRP A 95 -26.54 9.47 -13.10
CA TRP A 95 -26.08 8.30 -13.86
C TRP A 95 -26.15 8.53 -15.39
N ASP A 96 -27.25 9.12 -15.84
CA ASP A 96 -27.57 9.33 -17.26
C ASP A 96 -27.49 10.81 -17.66
N GLU A 97 -26.96 11.65 -16.76
CA GLU A 97 -26.63 13.05 -17.04
C GLU A 97 -25.45 13.14 -18.00
N SER A 98 -25.53 14.04 -18.98
CA SER A 98 -24.42 14.32 -19.88
C SER A 98 -23.30 15.02 -19.11
N LEU A 99 -22.07 14.58 -19.33
CA LEU A 99 -20.89 15.24 -18.77
C LEU A 99 -20.66 16.61 -19.44
N GLU A 100 -20.00 17.49 -18.71
CA GLU A 100 -19.58 18.82 -19.21
C GLU A 100 -18.40 18.69 -20.18
N ALA A 101 -18.17 19.70 -21.03
CA ALA A 101 -17.11 19.68 -22.04
C ALA A 101 -15.73 19.33 -21.45
N GLY A 102 -15.34 19.96 -20.33
CA GLY A 102 -14.06 19.67 -19.68
C GLY A 102 -13.98 18.28 -19.02
N GLU A 103 -15.10 17.66 -18.66
CA GLU A 103 -15.14 16.28 -18.17
C GLU A 103 -15.03 15.28 -19.32
N ILE A 104 -15.67 15.59 -20.45
CA ILE A 104 -15.59 14.83 -21.70
C ILE A 104 -14.15 14.81 -22.21
N GLU A 105 -13.49 15.97 -22.28
CA GLU A 105 -12.10 16.10 -22.71
C GLU A 105 -11.17 15.25 -21.83
N LYS A 106 -11.28 15.35 -20.51
CA LYS A 106 -10.48 14.54 -19.57
C LYS A 106 -10.70 13.04 -19.76
N TRP A 107 -11.95 12.60 -19.94
CA TRP A 107 -12.22 11.18 -20.20
C TRP A 107 -11.63 10.71 -21.53
N GLN A 108 -11.69 11.55 -22.56
CA GLN A 108 -11.09 11.27 -23.86
C GLN A 108 -9.57 11.21 -23.77
N GLU A 109 -8.91 12.07 -22.99
CA GLU A 109 -7.46 11.98 -22.73
C GLU A 109 -7.07 10.65 -22.09
N ILE A 110 -7.82 10.21 -21.06
CA ILE A 110 -7.60 8.93 -20.38
C ILE A 110 -7.76 7.76 -21.35
N THR A 111 -8.81 7.77 -22.17
CA THR A 111 -9.11 6.66 -23.09
C THR A 111 -8.31 6.71 -24.39
N LYS A 112 -7.70 7.85 -24.74
CA LYS A 112 -6.85 7.97 -25.93
C LYS A 112 -5.64 7.05 -25.87
N VAL A 113 -5.06 6.87 -24.67
CA VAL A 113 -3.91 5.99 -24.45
C VAL A 113 -4.28 4.50 -24.37
N TRP A 114 -5.56 4.15 -24.46
CA TRP A 114 -6.04 2.76 -24.45
C TRP A 114 -6.01 2.10 -25.84
N LYS A 115 -5.66 2.86 -26.89
CA LYS A 115 -5.58 2.39 -28.27
C LYS A 115 -4.27 1.66 -28.55
N ILE A 116 -4.02 0.59 -27.80
CA ILE A 116 -2.87 -0.30 -27.96
C ILE A 116 -3.32 -1.72 -28.29
N PRO A 117 -2.44 -2.57 -28.85
CA PRO A 117 -2.69 -4.01 -28.91
C PRO A 117 -2.96 -4.56 -27.49
N PRO A 118 -3.76 -5.64 -27.37
CA PRO A 118 -3.98 -6.29 -26.07
C PRO A 118 -2.66 -6.62 -25.37
N ILE A 119 -2.62 -6.46 -24.05
CA ILE A 119 -1.46 -6.86 -23.25
C ILE A 119 -1.47 -8.38 -23.15
N GLU A 120 -0.40 -9.00 -23.60
CA GLU A 120 -0.19 -10.45 -23.64
C GLU A 120 0.50 -10.89 -22.35
N ILE A 121 -0.04 -11.91 -21.69
CA ILE A 121 0.43 -12.37 -20.38
C ILE A 121 0.55 -13.88 -20.39
N GLU A 122 1.72 -14.40 -20.04
CA GLU A 122 1.95 -15.85 -19.92
C GLU A 122 0.97 -16.45 -18.89
N ARG A 123 0.15 -17.43 -19.32
CA ARG A 123 -0.79 -18.09 -18.41
C ARG A 123 -0.06 -19.03 -17.45
N ARG A 124 1.00 -19.69 -17.92
CA ARG A 124 1.80 -20.62 -17.13
C ARG A 124 2.93 -19.90 -16.42
N ILE A 125 2.71 -19.66 -15.13
CA ILE A 125 3.63 -18.92 -14.25
C ILE A 125 4.50 -19.81 -13.33
N THR A 126 4.47 -21.14 -13.53
CA THR A 126 5.14 -22.13 -12.66
C THR A 126 5.98 -23.13 -13.43
N ILE A 127 7.11 -23.55 -12.83
CA ILE A 127 7.87 -24.75 -13.20
C ILE A 127 7.50 -25.90 -12.24
N THR A 128 7.07 -27.03 -12.79
CA THR A 128 6.71 -28.21 -11.99
C THR A 128 7.91 -28.73 -11.19
N GLY A 129 7.69 -29.01 -9.90
CA GLY A 129 8.73 -29.51 -9.00
C GLY A 129 9.63 -28.43 -8.38
N GLY A 130 9.36 -27.15 -8.62
CA GLY A 130 10.09 -26.04 -7.99
C GLY A 130 9.69 -25.77 -6.54
N ILE A 131 10.53 -24.99 -5.86
CA ILE A 131 10.22 -24.37 -4.57
C ILE A 131 9.49 -23.06 -4.85
N TYR A 132 8.32 -22.87 -4.22
CA TYR A 132 7.44 -21.73 -4.47
C TYR A 132 7.39 -20.78 -3.29
N GLN A 133 7.58 -19.49 -3.54
CA GLN A 133 7.50 -18.44 -2.54
C GLN A 133 6.55 -17.33 -3.00
N LEU A 134 5.84 -16.71 -2.07
CA LEU A 134 5.00 -15.55 -2.36
C LEU A 134 5.66 -14.27 -1.85
N HIS A 135 5.73 -13.26 -2.71
CA HIS A 135 6.24 -11.93 -2.35
C HIS A 135 5.15 -10.90 -2.62
N VAL A 136 4.72 -10.17 -1.60
CA VAL A 136 3.80 -9.06 -1.75
C VAL A 136 4.50 -7.74 -1.49
N PHE A 137 4.34 -6.78 -2.41
CA PHE A 137 4.83 -5.43 -2.25
C PHE A 137 3.64 -4.51 -2.04
N SER A 138 3.75 -3.57 -1.11
CA SER A 138 2.71 -2.57 -0.86
C SER A 138 3.26 -1.17 -0.93
N ASP A 139 2.41 -0.25 -1.38
CA ASP A 139 2.72 1.18 -1.43
C ASP A 139 1.45 2.01 -1.18
N ALA A 140 1.65 3.27 -0.82
CA ALA A 140 0.58 4.25 -0.77
C ALA A 140 1.02 5.65 -1.22
N SER A 141 0.19 6.26 -2.08
CA SER A 141 0.30 7.64 -2.50
C SER A 141 -0.81 8.51 -1.89
N LYS A 142 -0.78 9.80 -2.21
CA LYS A 142 -1.87 10.74 -1.90
C LYS A 142 -3.22 10.35 -2.51
N ASN A 143 -3.23 9.53 -3.56
CA ASN A 143 -4.41 9.22 -4.35
C ASN A 143 -4.93 7.80 -4.11
N ALA A 144 -4.04 6.84 -3.86
CA ALA A 144 -4.39 5.43 -3.74
C ALA A 144 -3.38 4.67 -2.89
N TYR A 145 -3.75 3.49 -2.42
CA TYR A 145 -2.84 2.50 -1.87
C TYR A 145 -3.03 1.19 -2.64
N ALA A 146 -1.94 0.47 -2.84
CA ALA A 146 -1.91 -0.72 -3.67
C ALA A 146 -1.02 -1.81 -3.06
N ALA A 147 -1.29 -3.05 -3.48
CA ALA A 147 -0.41 -4.17 -3.27
C ALA A 147 -0.36 -5.06 -4.51
N CYS A 148 0.80 -5.66 -4.79
CA CYS A 148 1.03 -6.60 -5.88
C CYS A 148 1.74 -7.84 -5.34
N VAL A 149 1.24 -9.02 -5.72
CA VAL A 149 1.69 -10.33 -5.25
C VAL A 149 2.38 -11.04 -6.40
N TYR A 150 3.59 -11.51 -6.16
CA TYR A 150 4.41 -12.26 -7.07
C TYR A 150 4.57 -13.70 -6.59
N LEU A 151 4.56 -14.63 -7.53
CA LEU A 151 4.98 -15.99 -7.32
C LEU A 151 6.44 -16.13 -7.79
N ARG A 152 7.34 -16.37 -6.84
CA ARG A 152 8.73 -16.74 -7.11
C ARG A 152 8.84 -18.25 -7.15
N THR A 153 9.42 -18.79 -8.21
CA THR A 153 9.68 -20.24 -8.36
C THR A 153 11.18 -20.46 -8.56
N GLU A 154 11.73 -21.41 -7.83
CA GLU A 154 13.12 -21.84 -7.93
C GLU A 154 13.19 -23.32 -8.28
N PHE A 155 13.88 -23.67 -9.37
CA PHE A 155 14.04 -25.05 -9.81
C PHE A 155 15.37 -25.21 -10.58
N ASN A 156 16.23 -26.13 -10.14
CA ASN A 156 17.55 -26.40 -10.75
C ASN A 156 18.34 -25.11 -11.05
N ASP A 157 18.56 -24.28 -10.03
CA ASP A 157 19.27 -22.99 -10.10
C ASP A 157 18.62 -21.92 -11.00
N LYS A 158 17.45 -22.20 -11.58
CA LYS A 158 16.65 -21.22 -12.32
C LYS A 158 15.60 -20.60 -11.41
N ILE A 159 15.68 -19.29 -11.23
CA ILE A 159 14.71 -18.50 -10.46
C ILE A 159 13.86 -17.66 -11.42
N MET A 160 12.55 -17.72 -11.24
CA MET A 160 11.59 -16.91 -11.99
C MET A 160 10.62 -16.23 -11.04
N SER A 161 10.05 -15.11 -11.48
CA SER A 161 9.04 -14.38 -10.72
C SER A 161 8.02 -13.77 -11.67
N PHE A 162 6.74 -13.96 -11.33
CA PHE A 162 5.61 -13.45 -12.10
C PHE A 162 4.55 -12.85 -11.18
N LEU A 163 3.98 -11.73 -11.60
CA LEU A 163 2.81 -11.12 -10.96
C LEU A 163 1.61 -12.07 -11.08
N VAL A 164 0.96 -12.38 -9.96
CA VAL A 164 -0.20 -13.29 -9.93
C VAL A 164 -1.49 -12.61 -9.50
N TYR A 165 -1.37 -11.52 -8.75
CA TYR A 165 -2.51 -10.78 -8.25
C TYR A 165 -2.08 -9.37 -7.86
N ALA A 166 -2.89 -8.37 -8.14
CA ALA A 166 -2.72 -7.05 -7.55
C ALA A 166 -4.05 -6.44 -7.14
N ARG A 167 -3.98 -5.46 -6.26
CA ARG A 167 -5.16 -4.76 -5.78
C ARG A 167 -4.82 -3.33 -5.42
N SER A 168 -5.64 -2.40 -5.88
CA SER A 168 -5.58 -1.00 -5.46
C SER A 168 -6.90 -0.52 -4.87
N ARG A 169 -6.82 0.49 -4.02
CA ARG A 169 -7.97 1.22 -3.50
C ARG A 169 -7.67 2.71 -3.51
N LEU A 170 -8.64 3.50 -3.96
CA LEU A 170 -8.53 4.95 -3.90
C LEU A 170 -8.57 5.44 -2.44
N ARG A 171 -7.91 6.58 -2.20
CA ARG A 171 -7.94 7.27 -0.92
C ARG A 171 -9.39 7.57 -0.52
N PRO A 172 -9.84 7.14 0.68
CA PRO A 172 -11.14 7.53 1.21
C PRO A 172 -11.25 9.05 1.35
N LYS A 173 -12.30 9.64 0.78
CA LYS A 173 -12.49 11.10 0.77
C LYS A 173 -13.29 11.62 1.97
N LYS A 174 -14.08 10.75 2.61
CA LYS A 174 -14.94 11.10 3.75
C LYS A 174 -14.18 11.37 5.06
N MET A 175 -12.94 10.91 5.19
CA MET A 175 -12.15 11.10 6.41
C MET A 175 -10.71 11.48 6.05
N PRO A 176 -10.09 12.42 6.80
CA PRO A 176 -8.68 12.73 6.65
C PRO A 176 -7.86 11.54 7.13
N ILE A 177 -7.20 10.87 6.19
CA ILE A 177 -6.23 9.81 6.46
C ILE A 177 -4.85 10.36 6.12
N SER A 178 -3.91 10.24 7.07
CA SER A 178 -2.49 10.59 6.89
C SER A 178 -1.79 9.58 5.99
N ILE A 179 -0.64 9.97 5.42
CA ILE A 179 0.16 9.08 4.57
C ILE A 179 0.57 7.79 5.31
N PRO A 180 1.08 7.83 6.56
CA PRO A 180 1.39 6.60 7.30
C PRO A 180 0.21 5.65 7.49
N ARG A 181 -0.99 6.19 7.73
CA ARG A 181 -2.21 5.36 7.82
C ARG A 181 -2.60 4.76 6.46
N MET A 182 -2.33 5.46 5.35
CA MET A 182 -2.54 4.93 4.00
C MET A 182 -1.54 3.83 3.68
N GLU A 183 -0.27 4.00 4.04
CA GLU A 183 0.78 2.98 3.90
C GLU A 183 0.41 1.71 4.70
N LEU A 184 -0.08 1.88 5.93
CA LEU A 184 -0.60 0.76 6.74
C LEU A 184 -1.79 0.05 6.07
N LEU A 185 -2.68 0.79 5.40
CA LEU A 185 -3.77 0.21 4.63
C LEU A 185 -3.25 -0.54 3.39
N GLY A 186 -2.18 -0.06 2.76
CA GLY A 186 -1.43 -0.76 1.71
C GLY A 186 -0.92 -2.12 2.19
N VAL A 187 -0.20 -2.13 3.31
CA VAL A 187 0.29 -3.38 3.94
C VAL A 187 -0.86 -4.31 4.31
N LEU A 188 -1.97 -3.78 4.84
CA LEU A 188 -3.15 -4.57 5.19
C LEU A 188 -3.77 -5.26 3.97
N ILE A 189 -3.96 -4.54 2.85
CA ILE A 189 -4.49 -5.17 1.63
C ILE A 189 -3.49 -6.16 1.03
N GLY A 190 -2.18 -5.90 1.16
CA GLY A 190 -1.14 -6.85 0.77
C GLY A 190 -1.20 -8.14 1.58
N THR A 191 -1.38 -8.04 2.90
CA THR A 191 -1.54 -9.18 3.81
C THR A 191 -2.77 -10.02 3.46
N ARG A 192 -3.88 -9.36 3.11
CA ARG A 192 -5.10 -10.05 2.65
C ARG A 192 -4.92 -10.68 1.27
N ALA A 193 -4.21 -10.00 0.37
CA ALA A 193 -3.95 -10.46 -0.99
C ALA A 193 -3.07 -11.72 -1.01
N ILE A 194 -1.96 -11.73 -0.26
CA ILE A 194 -1.06 -12.90 -0.20
C ILE A 194 -1.77 -14.11 0.41
N LYS A 195 -2.60 -13.91 1.44
CA LYS A 195 -3.43 -14.96 2.03
C LYS A 195 -4.45 -15.52 1.03
N PHE A 196 -5.14 -14.65 0.29
CA PHE A 196 -6.06 -15.07 -0.76
C PHE A 196 -5.34 -15.91 -1.82
N VAL A 197 -4.19 -15.45 -2.30
CA VAL A 197 -3.41 -16.17 -3.32
C VAL A 197 -2.98 -17.55 -2.80
N GLU A 198 -2.42 -17.61 -1.59
CA GLU A 198 -2.01 -18.86 -0.92
C GLU A 198 -3.16 -19.88 -0.85
N GLU A 199 -4.37 -19.44 -0.48
CA GLU A 199 -5.56 -20.29 -0.40
C GLU A 199 -6.04 -20.79 -1.78
N GLN A 200 -5.82 -20.03 -2.85
CA GLN A 200 -6.36 -20.34 -4.18
C GLN A 200 -5.38 -21.04 -5.13
N ILE A 201 -4.07 -20.87 -4.95
CA ILE A 201 -3.07 -21.24 -5.95
C ILE A 201 -2.78 -22.75 -6.05
N ARG A 202 -3.31 -23.56 -5.11
CA ARG A 202 -3.22 -25.05 -5.11
C ARG A 202 -1.80 -25.61 -5.28
N ILE A 203 -0.79 -24.86 -4.83
CA ILE A 203 0.60 -25.28 -4.74
C ILE A 203 1.08 -25.04 -3.30
N VAL A 204 2.04 -25.83 -2.84
CA VAL A 204 2.61 -25.67 -1.51
C VAL A 204 3.58 -24.49 -1.54
N ILE A 205 3.25 -23.44 -0.80
CA ILE A 205 4.12 -22.26 -0.63
C ILE A 205 5.07 -22.52 0.52
N SER A 206 6.38 -22.42 0.27
CA SER A 206 7.41 -22.63 1.29
C SER A 206 7.58 -21.42 2.19
N GLU A 207 7.56 -20.21 1.61
CA GLU A 207 7.85 -18.96 2.30
C GLU A 207 7.00 -17.81 1.77
N LYS A 208 6.72 -16.84 2.64
CA LYS A 208 5.90 -15.66 2.35
C LYS A 208 6.57 -14.39 2.84
N TYR A 209 6.66 -13.40 1.96
CA TYR A 209 7.31 -12.13 2.24
C TYR A 209 6.38 -10.96 1.94
N LEU A 210 6.34 -9.96 2.83
CA LEU A 210 5.70 -8.67 2.60
C LEU A 210 6.74 -7.55 2.68
N TRP A 211 6.77 -6.73 1.65
CA TRP A 211 7.72 -5.64 1.47
C TRP A 211 6.99 -4.29 1.50
N CYS A 212 7.51 -3.37 2.31
CA CYS A 212 6.99 -2.01 2.44
C CYS A 212 8.15 -1.02 2.64
N ASP A 213 8.06 0.13 2.00
CA ASP A 213 9.03 1.23 2.08
C ASP A 213 8.69 2.25 3.18
N SER A 214 7.69 1.96 4.03
CA SER A 214 7.30 2.81 5.16
C SER A 214 7.91 2.33 6.48
N LYS A 215 8.97 3.02 6.92
CA LYS A 215 9.58 2.83 8.25
C LYS A 215 8.58 3.03 9.41
N PRO A 216 7.67 4.03 9.39
CA PRO A 216 6.62 4.15 10.41
C PRO A 216 5.72 2.92 10.51
N VAL A 217 5.31 2.35 9.37
CA VAL A 217 4.46 1.16 9.35
C VAL A 217 5.21 -0.07 9.86
N LEU A 218 6.46 -0.26 9.46
CA LEU A 218 7.32 -1.32 9.98
C LEU A 218 7.52 -1.20 11.49
N PHE A 219 7.72 0.01 12.01
CA PHE A 219 7.82 0.27 13.44
C PHE A 219 6.53 -0.10 14.19
N TRP A 220 5.36 0.27 13.66
CA TRP A 220 4.07 -0.12 14.23
C TRP A 220 3.88 -1.63 14.27
N ILE A 221 4.22 -2.31 13.18
CA ILE A 221 4.15 -3.77 13.10
C ILE A 221 5.12 -4.40 14.09
N LYS A 222 6.35 -3.91 14.21
CA LYS A 222 7.35 -4.46 15.14
C LYS A 222 6.90 -4.30 16.59
N THR A 223 6.58 -3.08 17.01
CA THR A 223 6.32 -2.75 18.42
C THR A 223 5.00 -3.27 18.96
N GLY A 224 3.93 -3.28 18.16
CA GLY A 224 2.59 -3.70 18.58
C GLY A 224 1.92 -2.86 19.69
N LYS A 225 2.67 -2.03 20.42
CA LYS A 225 2.19 -1.11 21.46
C LYS A 225 1.79 0.23 20.82
N ILE A 226 0.52 0.35 20.45
CA ILE A 226 0.02 1.53 19.72
C ILE A 226 -1.28 2.00 20.35
N ASP A 227 -1.25 3.21 20.92
CA ASP A 227 -2.41 3.81 21.64
C ASP A 227 -3.57 4.17 20.70
N GLU A 228 -3.34 4.17 19.39
CA GLU A 228 -4.35 4.49 18.38
C GLU A 228 -5.10 3.24 17.88
N LYS A 229 -6.37 3.08 18.27
CA LYS A 229 -7.25 1.97 17.87
C LYS A 229 -7.29 1.67 16.36
N PHE A 230 -7.18 2.69 15.50
CA PHE A 230 -7.19 2.48 14.05
C PHE A 230 -5.96 1.68 13.61
N VAL A 231 -4.78 2.05 14.11
CA VAL A 231 -3.52 1.40 13.78
C VAL A 231 -3.44 0.05 14.48
N GLU A 232 -3.76 -0.01 15.78
CA GLU A 232 -3.72 -1.22 16.59
C GLU A 232 -4.54 -2.37 15.96
N ASN A 233 -5.79 -2.12 15.58
CA ASN A 233 -6.66 -3.14 15.00
C ASN A 233 -6.11 -3.70 13.67
N ARG A 234 -5.45 -2.85 12.86
CA ARG A 234 -4.89 -3.24 11.55
C ARG A 234 -3.59 -3.99 11.71
N VAL A 235 -2.72 -3.56 12.62
CA VAL A 235 -1.51 -4.29 13.00
C VAL A 235 -1.86 -5.66 13.57
N ARG A 236 -2.89 -5.75 14.43
CA ARG A 236 -3.39 -7.03 14.95
C ARG A 236 -3.84 -7.96 13.83
N GLU A 237 -4.52 -7.44 12.82
CA GLU A 237 -4.92 -8.24 11.66
C GLU A 237 -3.72 -8.70 10.81
N ILE A 238 -2.75 -7.82 10.57
CA ILE A 238 -1.52 -8.14 9.82
C ILE A 238 -0.76 -9.29 10.53
N LYS A 239 -0.59 -9.18 11.85
CA LYS A 239 0.10 -10.19 12.67
C LYS A 239 -0.62 -11.54 12.77
N LYS A 240 -1.92 -11.63 12.43
CA LYS A 240 -2.64 -12.92 12.40
C LYS A 240 -2.17 -13.82 11.26
N ASN A 241 -1.49 -13.28 10.25
CA ASN A 241 -0.91 -14.08 9.17
C ASN A 241 0.44 -14.66 9.63
N THR A 242 0.40 -15.80 10.30
CA THR A 242 1.57 -16.50 10.82
C THR A 242 2.49 -16.94 9.67
N GLY A 243 3.81 -16.81 9.87
CA GLY A 243 4.82 -17.14 8.85
C GLY A 243 5.00 -16.09 7.75
N LEU A 244 4.33 -14.93 7.83
CA LEU A 244 4.57 -13.81 6.93
C LEU A 244 5.79 -13.00 7.41
N LYS A 245 6.88 -13.07 6.64
CA LYS A 245 8.10 -12.29 6.88
C LYS A 245 7.94 -10.87 6.35
N ILE A 246 8.00 -9.86 7.21
CA ILE A 246 7.78 -8.46 6.83
C ILE A 246 9.13 -7.73 6.80
N GLY A 247 9.47 -7.11 5.67
CA GLY A 247 10.76 -6.46 5.42
C GLY A 247 10.63 -5.07 4.79
N TYR A 248 11.69 -4.28 4.94
CA TYR A 248 11.83 -2.99 4.27
C TYR A 248 12.30 -3.18 2.83
N ILE A 249 11.86 -2.29 1.94
CA ILE A 249 12.39 -2.15 0.58
C ILE A 249 12.60 -0.66 0.29
N GLN A 250 13.55 -0.33 -0.57
CA GLN A 250 13.69 1.01 -1.11
C GLN A 250 12.53 1.35 -2.06
N THR A 251 12.09 2.60 -2.07
CA THR A 251 10.95 3.06 -2.89
C THR A 251 11.23 2.85 -4.38
N GLU A 252 12.47 3.03 -4.83
CA GLU A 252 12.90 2.88 -6.22
C GLU A 252 12.75 1.44 -6.72
N ASP A 253 12.85 0.45 -5.82
CA ASP A 253 12.69 -0.97 -6.13
C ASP A 253 11.23 -1.44 -5.97
N ASN A 254 10.36 -0.65 -5.33
CA ASN A 254 8.99 -1.04 -5.02
C ASN A 254 8.11 -1.06 -6.29
N PRO A 255 7.62 -2.23 -6.76
CA PRO A 255 6.74 -2.30 -7.93
C PRO A 255 5.33 -1.79 -7.63
N ALA A 256 4.91 -1.76 -6.36
CA ALA A 256 3.58 -1.28 -5.98
C ALA A 256 3.38 0.23 -6.24
N ASP A 257 4.47 0.99 -6.38
CA ASP A 257 4.46 2.41 -6.77
C ASP A 257 3.71 2.65 -8.09
N LEU A 258 3.86 1.76 -9.08
CA LEU A 258 3.07 1.82 -10.33
C LEU A 258 1.57 1.72 -10.05
N GLY A 259 1.17 0.90 -9.07
CA GLY A 259 -0.22 0.74 -8.68
C GLY A 259 -0.84 1.93 -7.94
N THR A 260 -0.01 2.85 -7.40
CA THR A 260 -0.47 4.04 -6.66
C THR A 260 -0.27 5.34 -7.42
N ARG A 261 0.65 5.38 -8.39
CA ARG A 261 0.94 6.52 -9.27
C ARG A 261 0.26 6.42 -10.63
N GLY A 262 0.03 5.22 -11.13
CA GLY A 262 -0.54 4.95 -12.44
C GLY A 262 0.51 5.01 -13.57
N CYS A 263 0.16 4.44 -14.72
CA CYS A 263 0.96 4.50 -15.95
C CYS A 263 0.06 4.26 -17.16
N THR A 264 0.53 4.59 -18.37
CA THR A 264 -0.26 4.26 -19.57
C THR A 264 -0.29 2.74 -19.79
N PRO A 265 -1.28 2.19 -20.53
CA PRO A 265 -1.28 0.78 -20.90
C PRO A 265 -0.03 0.35 -21.69
N GLU A 266 0.55 1.25 -22.49
CA GLU A 266 1.80 0.99 -23.22
C GLU A 266 2.99 0.89 -22.27
N ASP A 267 3.10 1.79 -21.28
CA ASP A 267 4.13 1.69 -20.24
C ASP A 267 3.98 0.41 -19.43
N LEU A 268 2.73 0.05 -19.11
CA LEU A 268 2.42 -1.17 -18.38
C LEU A 268 2.87 -2.40 -19.17
N ARG A 269 2.54 -2.47 -20.47
CA ARG A 269 2.93 -3.56 -21.37
C ARG A 269 4.45 -3.78 -21.36
N ASN A 270 5.22 -2.69 -21.32
CA ASN A 270 6.68 -2.73 -21.37
C ASN A 270 7.36 -2.80 -19.99
N SER A 271 6.60 -2.88 -18.89
CA SER A 271 7.13 -2.78 -17.52
C SER A 271 7.56 -4.13 -16.94
N THR A 272 8.83 -4.50 -17.14
CA THR A 272 9.44 -5.68 -16.50
C THR A 272 9.30 -5.65 -14.97
N LYS A 273 9.43 -4.46 -14.38
CA LYS A 273 9.29 -4.26 -12.92
C LYS A 273 7.89 -4.64 -12.44
N TRP A 274 6.83 -4.29 -13.18
CA TRP A 274 5.47 -4.66 -12.82
C TRP A 274 5.21 -6.16 -13.00
N TRP A 275 5.62 -6.74 -14.14
CA TRP A 275 5.29 -8.13 -14.45
C TRP A 275 6.13 -9.16 -13.70
N ASN A 276 7.38 -8.83 -13.37
CA ASN A 276 8.30 -9.78 -12.74
C ASN A 276 8.81 -9.37 -11.36
N GLY A 277 8.48 -8.17 -10.89
CA GLY A 277 8.99 -7.63 -9.64
C GLY A 277 10.43 -7.10 -9.78
N PRO A 278 11.04 -6.63 -8.69
CA PRO A 278 12.41 -6.13 -8.71
C PRO A 278 13.42 -7.24 -9.04
N GLY A 279 14.52 -6.91 -9.72
CA GLY A 279 15.47 -7.93 -10.21
C GLY A 279 16.02 -8.84 -9.10
N TRP A 280 16.27 -8.29 -7.91
CA TRP A 280 16.87 -9.02 -6.79
C TRP A 280 16.00 -10.16 -6.24
N ILE A 281 14.67 -10.18 -6.41
CA ILE A 281 13.90 -11.39 -6.00
C ILE A 281 14.18 -12.58 -6.90
N LYS A 282 14.79 -12.36 -8.08
CA LYS A 282 15.27 -13.44 -8.95
C LYS A 282 16.68 -13.92 -8.58
N GLU A 283 17.29 -13.33 -7.56
CA GLU A 283 18.57 -13.76 -7.01
C GLU A 283 18.36 -14.63 -5.76
N PRO A 284 19.39 -15.36 -5.30
CA PRO A 284 19.39 -16.03 -4.01
C PRO A 284 19.12 -15.06 -2.83
N PRO A 285 18.52 -15.53 -1.72
CA PRO A 285 18.17 -14.68 -0.58
C PRO A 285 19.33 -13.88 0.03
N GLU A 286 20.58 -14.32 -0.12
CA GLU A 286 21.75 -13.59 0.40
C GLU A 286 21.98 -12.23 -0.32
N TYR A 287 21.41 -12.05 -1.51
CA TYR A 287 21.54 -10.82 -2.31
C TYR A 287 20.33 -9.90 -2.18
N TRP A 288 19.35 -10.26 -1.34
CA TRP A 288 18.19 -9.40 -1.11
C TRP A 288 18.58 -8.19 -0.24
N PRO A 289 17.85 -7.07 -0.30
CA PRO A 289 18.19 -5.85 0.45
C PRO A 289 18.38 -6.12 1.94
N ASN A 290 19.53 -5.79 2.53
CA ASN A 290 19.95 -6.18 3.89
C ASN A 290 19.23 -5.46 5.05
N GLU A 291 18.28 -4.54 4.81
CA GLU A 291 17.50 -3.87 5.87
C GLU A 291 16.39 -4.76 6.47
N LEU A 292 16.60 -6.07 6.37
CA LEU A 292 15.74 -7.18 6.79
C LEU A 292 15.86 -7.43 8.28
N ASN A 293 15.40 -6.48 9.08
CA ASN A 293 14.89 -6.85 10.41
C ASN A 293 13.52 -7.50 10.20
N PHE A 294 13.49 -8.72 9.63
CA PHE A 294 12.29 -9.52 9.64
C PHE A 294 11.78 -9.56 11.07
N VAL A 295 10.50 -9.24 11.27
CA VAL A 295 9.85 -9.41 12.56
C VAL A 295 9.72 -10.91 12.79
N ASN A 296 10.81 -11.57 13.20
CA ASN A 296 10.82 -12.96 13.63
C ASN A 296 10.11 -13.01 14.96
N GLU A 297 8.89 -13.55 14.93
CA GLU A 297 8.03 -13.92 16.07
C GLU A 297 7.84 -12.84 17.15
N PRO A 298 6.71 -12.83 17.89
CA PRO A 298 6.77 -12.22 19.19
C PRO A 298 7.73 -13.10 19.98
N ASP A 299 8.97 -12.63 20.20
CA ASP A 299 9.59 -12.95 21.47
C ASP A 299 8.50 -12.66 22.50
N LEU A 300 8.07 -13.71 23.20
CA LEU A 300 7.34 -13.57 24.45
C LEU A 300 8.33 -12.92 25.43
N ILE A 301 8.66 -11.65 25.17
CA ILE A 301 9.30 -10.79 26.14
C ILE A 301 8.18 -10.49 27.12
N ASP A 302 8.09 -11.38 28.10
CA ASP A 302 7.50 -11.13 29.39
C ASP A 302 8.25 -9.95 30.02
N GLU A 303 7.98 -8.72 29.58
CA GLU A 303 8.47 -7.53 30.24
C GLU A 303 7.40 -6.44 30.27
N ASP A 304 6.67 -6.45 31.37
CA ASP A 304 6.13 -5.29 32.09
C ASP A 304 7.22 -4.27 32.51
N LYS A 305 8.33 -4.16 31.76
CA LYS A 305 9.33 -3.12 31.94
C LYS A 305 9.23 -2.09 30.82
N PRO A 306 8.96 -0.81 31.12
CA PRO A 306 9.13 0.25 30.14
C PRO A 306 10.62 0.35 29.79
N SER A 307 10.98 0.06 28.55
CA SER A 307 12.30 0.42 28.02
C SER A 307 12.36 1.94 27.87
N GLU A 308 13.03 2.60 28.81
CA GLU A 308 13.42 4.00 28.68
C GLU A 308 14.61 4.10 27.71
N THR A 309 14.37 4.59 26.50
CA THR A 309 15.45 5.06 25.63
C THR A 309 15.89 6.44 26.12
N VAL A 310 16.91 6.50 26.98
CA VAL A 310 17.53 7.77 27.38
C VAL A 310 18.48 8.21 26.28
N LEU A 311 18.13 9.31 25.59
CA LEU A 311 19.03 10.02 24.68
C LEU A 311 20.10 10.72 25.53
N LEU A 312 21.29 10.16 25.63
CA LEU A 312 22.45 10.87 26.19
C LEU A 312 22.82 12.00 25.25
N THR A 313 22.37 13.20 25.58
CA THR A 313 22.81 14.44 24.93
C THR A 313 23.80 15.09 25.89
N GLU A 314 24.99 15.48 25.42
CA GLU A 314 25.89 16.32 26.21
C GLU A 314 25.18 17.64 26.53
N VAL A 315 24.76 17.79 27.79
CA VAL A 315 24.22 19.04 28.30
C VAL A 315 25.39 20.00 28.44
N LYS A 316 25.51 20.95 27.51
CA LYS A 316 26.22 22.19 27.84
C LYS A 316 25.40 22.88 28.92
N ASP A 317 25.98 23.06 30.09
CA ASP A 317 25.41 23.89 31.14
C ASP A 317 25.03 25.24 30.52
N ARG A 318 23.73 25.51 30.42
CA ARG A 318 23.22 26.84 30.15
C ARG A 318 22.88 27.45 31.49
N ASP A 319 23.46 28.60 31.78
CA ASP A 319 23.22 29.33 33.04
C ASP A 319 21.76 29.77 33.21
N GLU A 320 20.97 29.86 32.13
CA GLU A 320 19.55 30.22 32.17
C GLU A 320 18.67 29.27 31.33
N PHE A 321 17.59 28.79 31.96
CA PHE A 321 16.61 27.89 31.33
C PHE A 321 15.73 28.61 30.28
N ILE A 322 15.49 29.93 30.44
CA ILE A 322 14.77 30.79 29.48
C ILE A 322 15.52 32.11 29.33
N GLU A 323 15.93 32.43 28.11
CA GLU A 323 16.53 33.73 27.78
C GLU A 323 15.43 34.80 27.62
N PHE A 324 15.24 35.62 28.66
CA PHE A 324 14.18 36.64 28.70
C PHE A 324 14.37 37.77 27.67
N SER A 325 15.62 38.03 27.26
CA SER A 325 15.98 39.07 26.27
C SER A 325 15.42 38.83 24.87
N HIS A 326 15.01 37.60 24.55
CA HIS A 326 14.49 37.23 23.23
C HIS A 326 12.97 37.42 23.05
N TRP A 327 12.27 37.94 24.06
CA TRP A 327 10.82 38.07 24.04
C TRP A 327 10.35 39.52 23.95
N ASN A 328 9.76 39.89 22.81
CA ASN A 328 9.16 41.21 22.59
C ASN A 328 7.67 41.29 22.97
N ASN A 329 7.11 40.23 23.59
CA ASN A 329 5.70 40.16 23.96
C ASN A 329 5.50 39.46 25.30
N TRP A 330 5.08 40.25 26.29
CA TRP A 330 4.84 39.80 27.66
C TRP A 330 3.84 38.64 27.77
N HIS A 331 2.72 38.72 27.05
CA HIS A 331 1.70 37.67 27.09
C HIS A 331 2.22 36.33 26.53
N LYS A 332 3.01 36.36 25.45
CA LYS A 332 3.61 35.15 24.87
C LYS A 332 4.64 34.53 25.82
N LEU A 333 5.43 35.36 26.49
CA LEU A 333 6.41 34.91 27.49
C LEU A 333 5.71 34.22 28.67
N VAL A 334 4.69 34.85 29.24
CA VAL A 334 3.91 34.28 30.35
C VAL A 334 3.22 32.98 29.93
N LEU A 335 2.68 32.91 28.71
CA LEU A 335 2.06 31.69 28.18
C LEU A 335 3.09 30.56 28.05
N CYS A 336 4.25 30.83 27.47
CA CYS A 336 5.34 29.86 27.31
C CYS A 336 5.76 29.28 28.67
N ILE A 337 6.01 30.15 29.65
CA ILE A 337 6.40 29.75 31.01
C ILE A 337 5.31 28.91 31.68
N SER A 338 4.04 29.29 31.53
CA SER A 338 2.93 28.51 32.08
C SER A 338 2.82 27.10 31.47
N LEU A 339 3.07 26.96 30.15
CA LEU A 339 3.05 25.67 29.45
C LEU A 339 4.22 24.78 29.88
N VAL A 340 5.41 25.36 30.03
CA VAL A 340 6.58 24.64 30.53
C VAL A 340 6.32 24.13 31.95
N ILE A 341 5.91 24.99 32.88
CA ILE A 341 5.60 24.60 34.27
C ILE A 341 4.55 23.48 34.32
N LYS A 342 3.50 23.57 33.48
CA LYS A 342 2.47 22.55 33.36
C LYS A 342 3.04 21.23 32.85
N PHE A 343 3.86 21.26 31.81
CA PHE A 343 4.53 20.08 31.27
C PHE A 343 5.41 19.42 32.33
N THR A 344 6.24 20.18 33.04
CA THR A 344 7.13 19.66 34.09
C THR A 344 6.32 19.01 35.21
N LYS A 345 5.22 19.63 35.67
CA LYS A 345 4.32 19.05 36.68
C LYS A 345 3.69 17.72 36.23
N ILE A 346 3.25 17.63 34.97
CA ILE A 346 2.66 16.40 34.41
C ILE A 346 3.72 15.30 34.30
N TRP A 347 4.89 15.66 33.78
CA TRP A 347 6.02 14.74 33.63
C TRP A 347 6.49 14.19 34.99
N MET A 348 6.68 15.06 36.00
CA MET A 348 7.05 14.63 37.35
C MET A 348 6.03 13.68 38.00
N ARG A 349 4.72 13.94 37.80
CA ARG A 349 3.66 13.03 38.28
C ARG A 349 3.72 11.65 37.62
N LYS A 350 4.10 11.59 36.34
CA LYS A 350 4.26 10.33 35.62
C LYS A 350 5.53 9.58 36.02
N CYS A 351 6.60 10.29 36.37
CA CYS A 351 7.90 9.72 36.75
C CYS A 351 8.05 9.45 38.25
N ASN A 352 7.00 9.59 39.08
CA ASN A 352 7.03 9.36 40.54
C ASN A 352 8.15 10.11 41.31
N PHE A 353 8.64 11.23 40.77
CA PHE A 353 9.68 12.03 41.40
C PHE A 353 9.15 12.76 42.64
N LYS A 354 9.75 12.51 43.81
CA LYS A 354 9.30 13.06 45.11
C LYS A 354 9.79 14.48 45.42
N ASN A 355 10.76 15.03 44.67
CA ASN A 355 11.34 16.36 44.91
C ASN A 355 10.75 17.43 43.98
N SER A 356 9.46 17.74 44.13
CA SER A 356 8.85 18.83 43.35
C SER A 356 9.36 20.23 43.72
N GLY A 357 10.00 20.40 44.88
CA GLY A 357 10.45 21.69 45.40
C GLY A 357 11.68 22.26 44.69
N GLU A 358 12.78 21.49 44.63
CA GLU A 358 14.08 21.93 44.09
C GLU A 358 14.02 22.27 42.59
N LEU A 359 13.23 21.52 41.81
CA LEU A 359 13.08 21.78 40.37
C LEU A 359 12.18 22.99 40.08
N LEU A 360 11.24 23.33 40.97
CA LEU A 360 10.45 24.55 40.86
C LEU A 360 11.28 25.80 41.22
N GLU A 361 12.33 25.66 42.02
CA GLU A 361 13.29 26.73 42.31
C GLU A 361 14.18 27.07 41.11
N LEU A 362 14.44 26.11 40.19
CA LEU A 362 15.08 26.40 38.89
C LEU A 362 14.21 27.29 37.98
N PHE A 363 12.91 27.40 38.27
CA PHE A 363 11.98 28.32 37.61
C PHE A 363 11.71 29.57 38.47
N ASP A 364 12.64 29.97 39.36
CA ASP A 364 12.47 31.16 40.19
C ASP A 364 12.47 32.45 39.34
N THR A 365 11.32 32.75 38.75
CA THR A 365 11.05 33.97 38.00
C THR A 365 10.58 35.11 38.92
N LYS A 366 10.72 35.01 40.25
CA LYS A 366 10.13 35.98 41.21
C LYS A 366 10.62 37.41 40.99
N SER A 367 11.79 37.60 40.38
CA SER A 367 12.34 38.90 40.01
C SER A 367 11.69 39.53 38.77
N ILE A 368 10.99 38.74 37.94
CA ILE A 368 10.48 39.16 36.62
C ILE A 368 8.96 38.96 36.52
N ILE A 369 8.42 37.78 36.86
CA ILE A 369 7.00 37.42 36.71
C ILE A 369 6.41 37.07 38.07
N ARG A 370 5.30 37.72 38.44
CA ARG A 370 4.65 37.46 39.73
C ARG A 370 3.89 36.13 39.68
N PRO A 371 3.94 35.30 40.74
CA PRO A 371 3.21 34.02 40.80
C PRO A 371 1.69 34.13 40.54
N GLN A 372 1.10 35.30 40.78
CA GLN A 372 -0.31 35.57 40.53
C GLN A 372 -0.64 35.67 39.03
N GLU A 373 0.30 36.14 38.20
CA GLU A 373 0.11 36.32 36.75
C GLU A 373 0.10 34.98 36.02
N THR A 374 1.00 34.07 36.43
CA THR A 374 1.05 32.69 35.92
C THR A 374 -0.22 31.91 36.29
N ARG A 375 -0.66 31.99 37.55
CA ARG A 375 -1.90 31.34 38.02
C ARG A 375 -3.16 31.88 37.36
N ARG A 376 -3.19 33.17 37.04
CA ARG A 376 -4.31 33.81 36.34
C ARG A 376 -4.37 33.36 34.88
N THR A 377 -3.23 33.21 34.22
CA THR A 377 -3.12 32.72 32.84
C THR A 377 -3.52 31.24 32.74
N GLU A 378 -3.09 30.40 33.68
CA GLU A 378 -3.55 29.01 33.82
C GLU A 378 -5.08 28.89 33.94
N LYS A 379 -5.77 29.89 34.51
CA LYS A 379 -7.25 29.90 34.67
C LYS A 379 -8.03 30.50 33.49
N ILE A 380 -7.39 31.31 32.64
CA ILE A 380 -8.07 32.03 31.54
C ILE A 380 -8.04 31.22 30.25
N TYR A 381 -7.00 30.43 30.03
CA TYR A 381 -6.79 29.67 28.78
C TYR A 381 -7.01 28.16 28.95
N LEU A 382 -7.61 27.75 30.07
CA LEU A 382 -8.11 26.41 30.40
C LEU A 382 -9.49 26.57 31.05
#